data_AF-A0A940REU7-F1
#
_entry.id   AF-A0A940REU7-F1
#
_cell.length_a   1.000
_cell.length_b   1.000
_cell.length_c   1.000
_cell.angle_alpha   90.00
_cell.angle_beta   90.00
_cell.angle_gamma   90.00
#
_symmetry.space_group_name_H-M   'P 1'
#
loop_
_entity.id
_entity.type
_entity.pdbx_description
1 polymer ?
#
loop_
_entity_poly.entity_id
_entity_poly.type
_entity_poly.pdbx_seq_one_letter_code
_entity_poly.pdbx_strand_id
1 'polypeptide(L)'
;MKSLYLLFFLIILAGCKKEKKAENLVIQAMVNGQWKVTNFNKGGTDITNSFAPYKFQFKTNFTVDAVNNGTVEKTGSWNADASTQT
;
A
#
# COMPACT_ATOMS: atom_id res chain seq x y z
N MET A 1 -32.02 -4.49 38.19
CA MET A 1 -31.75 -3.39 37.23
C MET A 1 -30.26 -3.02 37.06
N LYS A 2 -29.31 -3.57 37.83
CA LYS A 2 -27.86 -3.34 37.62
C LYS A 2 -27.21 -4.27 36.58
N SER A 3 -27.82 -5.43 36.32
CA SER A 3 -27.29 -6.47 35.42
C SER A 3 -27.51 -6.18 33.93
N LEU A 4 -28.48 -5.33 33.56
CA LEU A 4 -28.79 -5.02 32.16
C LEU A 4 -27.85 -3.96 31.55
N TYR A 5 -27.29 -3.08 32.38
CA TYR A 5 -26.29 -2.08 31.95
C TYR A 5 -24.92 -2.71 31.62
N LEU A 6 -24.62 -3.88 32.17
CA LEU A 6 -23.38 -4.60 31.89
C LEU A 6 -23.34 -5.21 30.47
N LEU A 7 -24.50 -5.57 29.92
CA LEU A 7 -24.59 -6.18 28.59
C LEU A 7 -24.44 -5.15 27.45
N PHE A 8 -24.86 -3.91 27.68
CA PHE A 8 -24.80 -2.85 26.66
C PHE A 8 -23.38 -2.28 26.49
N PHE A 9 -22.53 -2.41 27.51
CA PHE A 9 -21.14 -1.94 27.48
C PHE A 9 -20.20 -2.88 26.69
N LEU A 10 -20.58 -4.13 26.46
CA LEU A 10 -19.75 -5.13 25.79
C LEU A 10 -19.75 -5.01 24.25
N ILE A 11 -20.74 -4.33 23.67
CA ILE A 11 -20.93 -4.22 22.21
C ILE A 11 -20.00 -3.17 21.59
N ILE A 12 -19.48 -2.24 22.40
CA ILE A 12 -18.67 -1.09 21.95
C ILE A 12 -17.23 -1.51 21.59
N LEU A 13 -16.77 -2.68 22.04
CA LEU A 13 -15.41 -3.19 21.80
C LEU A 13 -15.24 -3.98 20.49
N ALA A 14 -16.32 -4.26 19.76
CA ALA A 14 -16.26 -4.97 18.48
C ALA A 14 -15.92 -4.07 17.27
N GLY A 15 -15.81 -2.75 17.48
CA GLY A 15 -15.72 -1.74 16.41
C GLY A 15 -14.39 -1.63 15.65
N CYS A 16 -13.29 -2.25 16.10
CA CYS A 16 -11.96 -1.99 15.55
C CYS A 16 -11.30 -3.20 14.85
N LYS A 17 -11.94 -3.74 13.80
CA LYS A 17 -11.35 -4.82 12.97
C LYS A 17 -11.38 -4.58 11.45
N LYS A 18 -12.15 -3.60 10.96
CA LYS A 18 -12.33 -3.39 9.51
C LYS A 18 -11.11 -2.74 8.85
N GLU A 19 -10.49 -1.77 9.50
CA GLU A 19 -9.36 -1.00 8.95
C GLU A 19 -8.13 -1.88 8.66
N LYS A 20 -7.74 -2.73 9.62
CA LYS A 20 -6.61 -3.65 9.47
C LYS A 20 -6.75 -4.64 8.32
N LYS A 21 -7.99 -4.99 7.94
CA LYS A 21 -8.25 -5.91 6.83
C LYS A 21 -8.00 -5.23 5.48
N ALA A 22 -8.46 -4.00 5.33
CA ALA A 22 -8.30 -3.23 4.09
C ALA A 22 -6.82 -2.90 3.84
N GLU A 23 -6.11 -2.45 4.88
CA GLU A 23 -4.67 -2.16 4.81
C GLU A 23 -3.86 -3.40 4.39
N ASN A 24 -4.17 -4.57 4.97
CA ASN A 24 -3.52 -5.83 4.60
C ASN A 24 -3.75 -6.17 3.11
N LEU A 25 -4.95 -5.98 2.58
CA LEU A 25 -5.22 -6.22 1.15
C LEU A 25 -4.40 -5.29 0.24
N VAL A 26 -4.26 -4.02 0.60
CA VAL A 26 -3.41 -3.06 -0.14
C VAL A 26 -1.96 -3.51 -0.12
N ILE A 27 -1.43 -3.86 1.05
CA ILE A 27 -0.06 -4.35 1.17
C ILE A 27 0.14 -5.59 0.29
N GLN A 28 -0.76 -6.57 0.36
CA GLN A 28 -0.68 -7.79 -0.45
C GLN A 28 -0.69 -7.48 -1.95
N ALA A 29 -1.56 -6.57 -2.40
CA ALA A 29 -1.61 -6.16 -3.80
C ALA A 29 -0.29 -5.51 -4.25
N MET A 30 0.30 -4.65 -3.43
CA MET A 30 1.53 -3.93 -3.77
C MET A 30 2.76 -4.84 -3.81
N VAL A 31 2.90 -5.76 -2.85
CA VAL A 31 4.10 -6.60 -2.73
C VAL A 31 4.07 -7.84 -3.63
N ASN A 32 2.89 -8.23 -4.12
CA ASN A 32 2.74 -9.42 -4.96
C ASN A 32 3.15 -9.13 -6.41
N GLY A 33 4.46 -9.25 -6.66
CA GLY A 33 5.06 -9.10 -7.98
C GLY A 33 5.82 -7.78 -8.16
N GLN A 34 6.12 -7.47 -9.42
CA GLN A 34 6.87 -6.29 -9.82
C GLN A 34 6.00 -5.35 -10.67
N TRP A 35 6.09 -4.06 -10.39
CA TRP A 35 5.35 -3.02 -11.07
C TRP A 35 6.15 -2.36 -12.17
N LYS A 36 5.46 -1.91 -13.22
CA LYS A 36 6.02 -1.08 -14.29
C LYS A 36 5.24 0.22 -14.40
N VAL A 37 5.94 1.29 -14.74
CA VAL A 37 5.30 2.57 -15.07
C VAL A 37 4.67 2.44 -16.44
N THR A 38 3.35 2.64 -16.53
CA THR A 38 2.59 2.61 -17.78
C THR A 38 2.23 4.01 -18.28
N ASN A 39 2.18 4.99 -17.37
CA ASN A 39 2.03 6.40 -17.69
C ASN A 39 2.70 7.26 -16.61
N PHE A 40 3.46 8.28 -17.01
CA PHE A 40 3.98 9.29 -16.12
C PHE A 40 4.10 10.64 -16.85
N ASN A 41 3.18 11.55 -16.52
CA ASN A 41 3.21 12.92 -17.00
C ASN A 41 3.83 13.85 -15.94
N LYS A 42 4.82 14.64 -16.35
CA LYS A 42 5.47 15.64 -15.50
C LYS A 42 5.34 17.01 -16.14
N GLY A 43 4.45 17.83 -15.58
CA GLY A 43 4.25 19.21 -16.03
C GLY A 43 3.78 19.32 -17.49
N GLY A 44 2.94 18.40 -17.95
CA GLY A 44 2.45 18.32 -19.33
C GLY A 44 3.28 17.42 -20.24
N THR A 45 4.53 17.13 -19.90
CA THR A 45 5.40 16.25 -20.69
C THR A 45 5.24 14.79 -20.27
N ASP A 46 4.93 13.92 -21.22
CA ASP A 46 4.99 12.47 -21.01
C ASP A 46 6.46 12.02 -20.98
N ILE A 47 6.91 11.50 -19.84
CA ILE A 47 8.24 10.93 -19.66
C ILE A 47 8.19 9.45 -19.28
N THR A 48 7.09 8.76 -19.59
CA THR A 48 6.89 7.33 -19.31
C THR A 48 8.08 6.48 -19.80
N ASN A 49 8.59 6.79 -21.00
CA ASN A 49 9.70 6.05 -21.60
C ASN A 49 11.00 6.12 -20.80
N SER A 50 11.20 7.16 -19.96
CA SER A 50 12.37 7.23 -19.06
C SER A 50 12.36 6.12 -18.00
N PHE A 51 11.21 5.50 -17.76
CA PHE A 51 11.04 4.42 -16.78
C PHE A 51 10.89 3.03 -17.42
N ALA A 52 10.93 2.93 -18.76
CA ALA A 52 10.78 1.68 -19.49
C ALA A 52 11.72 0.52 -19.05
N PRO A 53 13.01 0.75 -18.70
CA PRO A 53 13.88 -0.35 -18.27
C PRO A 53 13.66 -0.79 -16.82
N TYR A 54 12.89 -0.01 -16.05
CA TYR A 54 12.72 -0.24 -14.62
C TYR A 54 11.55 -1.17 -14.30
N LYS A 55 11.74 -1.94 -13.25
CA LYS A 55 10.70 -2.63 -12.50
C LYS A 55 10.77 -2.20 -11.04
N PHE A 56 9.62 -2.07 -10.40
CA PHE A 56 9.52 -1.63 -9.01
C PHE A 56 9.05 -2.78 -8.13
N GLN A 57 9.82 -3.12 -7.10
CA GLN A 57 9.48 -4.18 -6.14
C GLN A 57 9.17 -3.55 -4.79
N PHE A 58 7.90 -3.55 -4.41
CA PHE A 58 7.48 -3.17 -3.06
C PHE A 58 7.65 -4.35 -2.12
N LYS A 59 8.04 -4.06 -0.88
CA LYS A 59 8.34 -5.06 0.15
C LYS A 59 7.57 -4.79 1.42
N THR A 60 7.30 -5.84 2.19
CA THR A 60 6.54 -5.79 3.46
C THR A 60 7.25 -5.03 4.57
N ASN A 61 8.54 -4.75 4.44
CA ASN A 61 9.30 -3.89 5.34
C ASN A 61 9.24 -2.40 4.95
N PHE A 62 8.25 -2.01 4.14
CA PHE A 62 8.01 -0.63 3.71
C PHE A 62 9.16 0.00 2.90
N THR A 63 9.94 -0.83 2.21
CA THR A 63 10.89 -0.36 1.18
C THR A 63 10.45 -0.73 -0.23
N VAL A 64 10.92 0.04 -1.21
CA VAL A 64 10.69 -0.20 -2.63
C VAL A 64 12.01 -0.11 -3.39
N ASP A 65 12.30 -1.12 -4.20
CA ASP A 65 13.49 -1.15 -5.05
C ASP A 65 13.13 -0.76 -6.49
N ALA A 66 13.94 0.11 -7.08
CA ALA A 66 13.99 0.32 -8.52
C ALA A 66 15.03 -0.63 -9.12
N VAL A 67 14.55 -1.61 -9.89
CA VAL A 67 15.37 -2.66 -10.49
C VAL A 67 15.51 -2.39 -11.99
N ASN A 68 16.75 -2.20 -12.45
CA ASN A 68 17.08 -2.07 -13.86
C ASN A 68 17.92 -3.27 -14.29
N ASN A 69 17.46 -4.01 -15.30
CA ASN A 69 18.15 -5.18 -15.84
C ASN A 69 18.60 -6.21 -14.76
N GLY A 70 17.79 -6.39 -13.71
CA GLY A 70 18.07 -7.31 -12.60
C GLY A 70 18.90 -6.73 -11.44
N THR A 71 19.45 -5.52 -11.59
CA THR A 71 20.22 -4.85 -10.53
C THR A 71 19.36 -3.81 -9.81
N VAL A 72 19.42 -3.79 -8.49
CA VAL A 72 18.81 -2.71 -7.69
C VAL A 72 19.67 -1.46 -7.84
N GLU A 73 19.14 -0.44 -8.48
CA GLU A 73 19.83 0.85 -8.64
C GLU A 73 19.53 1.81 -7.49
N LYS A 74 18.33 1.69 -6.90
CA LYS A 74 17.90 2.55 -5.79
C LYS A 74 16.87 1.84 -4.91
N THR A 75 16.96 2.10 -3.61
CA THR A 75 15.93 1.73 -2.63
C THR A 75 15.32 3.00 -2.03
N GLY A 76 14.00 3.03 -1.95
CA GLY A 76 13.22 4.07 -1.28
C GLY A 76 12.31 3.49 -0.20
N SER A 77 11.55 4.37 0.44
CA SER A 77 10.52 4.00 1.41
C SER A 77 9.13 4.24 0.83
N TRP A 78 8.14 3.50 1.30
CA TRP A 78 6.73 3.68 0.94
C TRP A 78 5.83 3.45 2.16
N ASN A 79 4.57 3.85 2.05
CA ASN A 79 3.54 3.57 3.05
C ASN A 79 2.26 3.11 2.36
N ALA A 80 1.47 2.27 3.02
CA ALA A 80 0.16 1.85 2.55
C ALA A 80 -0.93 2.52 3.39
N ASP A 81 -1.85 3.22 2.76
CA ASP A 81 -3.02 3.78 3.43
C ASP A 81 -4.26 3.51 2.59
N ALA A 82 -5.10 2.59 3.05
CA ALA A 82 -6.33 2.22 2.37
C ALA A 82 -7.39 3.33 2.40
N SER A 83 -7.26 4.30 3.32
CA SER A 83 -8.20 5.42 3.45
C SER A 83 -7.95 6.56 2.47
N THR A 84 -6.78 6.58 1.82
CA THR A 84 -6.40 7.63 0.84
C THR A 84 -6.59 7.20 -0.62
N GLN A 85 -7.22 6.04 -0.87
CA GLN A 85 -7.69 5.70 -2.21
C GLN A 85 -8.80 6.68 -2.62
N THR A 86 -8.44 7.70 -3.41
CA THR A 86 -9.37 8.61 -4.09
C THR A 86 -9.90 8.01 -5.38
#